data_AF-S3I027-F1
#
_entry.id   AF-S3I027-F1
#
_cell.length_a   1.000
_cell.length_b   1.000
_cell.length_c   1.000
_cell.angle_alpha   90.00
_cell.angle_beta   90.00
_cell.angle_gamma   90.00
#
_symmetry.space_group_name_H-M   'P 1'
#
loop_
_entity.id
_entity.type
_entity.pdbx_description
1 polymer ?
#
loop_
_entity_poly.entity_id
_entity_poly.type
_entity_poly.pdbx_seq_one_letter_code
_entity_poly.pdbx_strand_id
1 'polypeptide(L)' 'MGGELWSVFDFARRYRLTIREQNRLLMLFGPVASAADLLANARRTQLI' A
#
# COMPACT_ATOMS: atom_id res chain seq x y z
N MET A 1 -10.08 13.66 11.69
CA MET A 1 -8.94 13.06 10.94
C MET A 1 -9.52 12.00 10.01
N GLY A 2 -10.06 12.40 8.86
CA GLY A 2 -10.56 11.45 7.87
C GLY A 2 -9.36 10.85 7.14
N GLY A 3 -8.98 9.62 7.46
CA GLY A 3 -7.98 8.92 6.68
C GLY A 3 -8.52 8.70 5.27
N GLU A 4 -7.90 9.31 4.28
CA GLU A 4 -8.24 9.05 2.88
C GLU A 4 -7.98 7.56 2.63
N LEU A 5 -9.05 6.81 2.34
CA LEU A 5 -9.00 5.41 2.01
C LEU A 5 -8.60 5.27 0.54
N TRP A 6 -7.53 4.53 0.31
CA TRP A 6 -6.94 4.29 -1.00
C TRP A 6 -7.08 2.81 -1.35
N SER A 7 -7.49 2.52 -2.59
CA SER A 7 -7.39 1.17 -3.11
C SER A 7 -5.92 0.76 -3.16
N VAL A 8 -5.60 -0.43 -2.66
CA VAL A 8 -4.23 -0.97 -2.72
C VAL A 8 -3.75 -1.07 -4.17
N PHE A 9 -4.65 -1.33 -5.11
CA PHE A 9 -4.36 -1.37 -6.54
C PHE A 9 -3.96 0.00 -7.11
N ASP A 10 -4.74 1.04 -6.81
CA ASP A 10 -4.46 2.41 -7.25
C ASP A 10 -3.16 2.94 -6.62
N PHE A 11 -2.95 2.63 -5.34
CA PHE A 11 -1.70 2.94 -4.65
C PHE A 11 -0.51 2.21 -5.28
N ALA A 12 -0.59 0.89 -5.47
CA ALA A 12 0.46 0.11 -6.09
C ALA A 12 0.79 0.60 -7.51
N ARG A 13 -0.22 1.00 -8.29
CA ARG A 13 -0.04 1.58 -9.62
C ARG A 13 0.67 2.93 -9.56
N ARG A 14 0.27 3.81 -8.63
CA ARG A 14 0.85 5.16 -8.48
C ARG A 14 2.29 5.15 -7.99
N TYR A 15 2.59 4.26 -7.05
CA TYR A 15 3.92 4.11 -6.45
C TYR A 15 4.79 3.07 -7.17
N ARG A 16 4.30 2.47 -8.27
CA ARG A 16 4.97 1.42 -9.05
C ARG A 16 5.48 0.28 -8.15
N LEU A 17 4.66 -0.12 -7.18
CA LEU A 17 4.98 -1.23 -6.29
C LEU A 17 5.07 -2.53 -7.06
N THR A 18 5.93 -3.42 -6.60
CA THR A 18 6.00 -4.76 -7.16
C THR A 18 4.72 -5.54 -6.84
N ILE A 19 4.41 -6.56 -7.67
CA ILE A 19 3.27 -7.46 -7.44
C ILE A 19 3.34 -8.10 -6.04
N ARG A 20 4.56 -8.37 -5.56
CA ARG A 20 4.80 -8.89 -4.20
C ARG A 20 4.34 -7.91 -3.12
N GLU A 21 4.67 -6.63 -3.26
CA GLU A 21 4.25 -5.60 -2.31
C GLU A 21 2.75 -5.35 -2.38
N GLN A 22 2.16 -5.33 -3.59
CA GLN A 22 0.71 -5.22 -3.75
C GLN A 22 0.00 -6.38 -3.03
N ASN A 23 0.42 -7.63 -3.27
CA ASN A 23 -0.17 -8.80 -2.61
C ASN A 23 0.02 -8.76 -1.09
N ARG A 24 1.17 -8.27 -0.61
CA ARG A 24 1.42 -8.10 0.82
C ARG A 24 0.48 -7.05 1.44
N LEU A 25 0.30 -5.90 0.78
CA LEU A 25 -0.61 -4.86 1.23
C LEU A 25 -2.07 -5.34 1.18
N LEU A 26 -2.44 -6.12 0.16
CA LEU A 26 -3.75 -6.78 0.09
C LEU A 26 -3.97 -7.79 1.21
N MET A 27 -2.94 -8.57 1.58
CA MET A 27 -3.03 -9.50 2.70
C MET A 27 -3.09 -8.81 4.06
N LEU A 28 -2.40 -7.67 4.23
CA LEU A 28 -2.34 -6.95 5.50
C LEU A 28 -3.57 -6.08 5.76
N PHE A 29 -4.04 -5.38 4.73
CA PHE A 29 -5.09 -4.36 4.87
C PHE A 29 -6.36 -4.67 4.08
N GLY A 30 -6.32 -5.63 3.15
CA GLY A 30 -7.42 -5.89 2.23
C GLY A 30 -7.37 -4.99 0.99
N PRO A 31 -8.47 -4.91 0.21
CA PRO A 31 -8.51 -4.20 -1.06
C PRO A 31 -8.39 -2.67 -0.93
N VAL A 32 -8.76 -2.11 0.22
CA VAL A 32 -8.80 -0.67 0.50
C VAL A 32 -8.21 -0.41 1.88
N ALA A 33 -7.31 0.57 1.98
CA ALA A 33 -6.63 0.92 3.21
C ALA A 33 -6.24 2.40 3.24
N SER A 34 -5.91 2.95 4.41
CA SER A 34 -5.48 4.34 4.51
C SER A 34 -4.16 4.56 3.77
N ALA A 35 -4.03 5.69 3.05
CA ALA A 35 -2.75 6.04 2.42
C ALA A 35 -1.57 6.06 3.40
N ALA A 36 -1.80 6.48 4.65
CA ALA A 36 -0.79 6.48 5.70
C ALA A 36 -0.27 5.07 6.01
N ASP A 37 -1.18 4.09 6.13
CA ASP A 37 -0.85 2.69 6.42
C ASP A 37 -0.11 2.04 5.24
N LEU A 38 -0.58 2.30 4.01
CA LEU A 38 0.06 1.81 2.79
C LEU A 38 1.46 2.40 2.63
N LEU A 39 1.65 3.69 2.86
CA LEU A 39 2.94 4.36 2.77
C LEU A 39 3.92 3.88 3.85
N ALA A 40 3.44 3.70 5.08
CA ALA A 40 4.25 3.20 6.19
C ALA A 40 4.76 1.76 5.92
N ASN A 41 3.98 0.94 5.22
CA ASN A 41 4.33 -0.45 4.93
C ASN A 41 5.06 -0.63 3.59
N ALA A 42 4.82 0.24 2.60
CA ALA A 42 5.54 0.24 1.33
C ALA A 42 7.01 0.68 1.49
N ARG A 43 7.28 1.74 2.27
CA ARG A 43 8.64 2.28 2.44
C ARG A 43 9.61 1.35 3.18
N ARG A 44 9.11 0.41 4.00
CA ARG A 44 9.95 -0.54 4.74
C ARG A 44 10.69 -1.54 3.83
N THR A 45 10.31 -1.65 2.56
CA THR A 45 10.96 -2.55 1.59
C THR A 45 12.07 -1.86 0.79
N GLN A 46 12.25 -0.53 0.87
CA GLN A 46 13.30 0.20 0.13
C GLN A 46 14.70 0.16 0.76
N LEU A 47 15.00 -0.83 1.61
CA LEU A 47 16.30 -0.98 2.26
C LEU A 47 16.99 -2.30 1.88
N ILE A 48 17.07 -2.62 0.59
CA ILE A 48 18.12 -3.50 0.05
C ILE A 48 18.35 -3.22 -1.44
#